data_AF-A0A7U6JJ24-F1
#
_entry.id   AF-A0A7U6JJ24-F1
#
_cell.length_a   1.000
_cell.length_b   1.000
_cell.length_c   1.000
_cell.angle_alpha   90.00
_cell.angle_beta   90.00
_cell.angle_gamma   90.00
#
_symmetry.space_group_name_H-M   'P 1'
#
loop_
_entity.id
_entity.type
_entity.pdbx_description
1 polymer ?
#
loop_
_entity_poly.entity_id
_entity_poly.type
_entity_poly.pdbx_seq_one_letter_code
_entity_poly.pdbx_strand_id
1 'polypeptide(L)'
;MSIYRALLLSILILAAPLAAQAKVAVLVHGYLSDASTWERSGVNAMLRQAGWQQAGYLGMSPAGLVDQPLPHKDSDKLFYTVNLPSLAPAPVQASWLQASLDRISRKHPGEEITIVGHSAGGVVARLMLVQHGAGKVKRLITIAAPHLGTDKAIRALDAVDDGGMFGMIKEWMVREEIGDRMYNTLEVSRGILFNLVPPAPGTLLYWLNIQPHPDIEYISIIRSGGYVIAGDLVVPPFSQDMNQVPALRGKSKVYITVQGHELTPNDGRLLAEIL
;
A
#
# COMPACT_ATOMS: atom_id res chain seq x y z
N MET A 1 -30.13 -27.17 45.95
CA MET A 1 -29.29 -27.14 44.73
C MET A 1 -28.32 -25.97 44.93
N SER A 2 -27.13 -26.27 45.40
CA SER A 2 -26.37 -25.39 46.31
C SER A 2 -25.59 -24.28 45.60
N ILE A 3 -25.38 -23.20 46.34
CA ILE A 3 -24.56 -22.00 46.07
C ILE A 3 -23.18 -22.36 45.47
N TYR A 4 -22.67 -23.57 45.71
CA TYR A 4 -21.45 -24.10 45.11
C TYR A 4 -21.50 -24.25 43.58
N ARG A 5 -22.67 -24.57 42.98
CA ARG A 5 -22.81 -24.62 41.51
C ARG A 5 -22.75 -23.23 40.88
N ALA A 6 -23.30 -22.21 41.56
CA ALA A 6 -23.24 -20.82 41.09
C ALA A 6 -21.80 -20.29 41.16
N LEU A 7 -21.08 -20.59 42.25
CA LEU A 7 -19.67 -20.20 42.43
C LEU A 7 -18.74 -20.84 41.39
N LEU A 8 -18.93 -22.13 41.07
CA LEU A 8 -18.17 -22.84 40.03
C LEU A 8 -18.41 -22.26 38.63
N LEU A 9 -19.65 -21.86 38.30
CA LEU A 9 -19.98 -21.20 37.04
C LEU A 9 -19.37 -19.79 36.93
N SER A 10 -19.32 -19.02 38.03
CA SER A 10 -18.67 -17.71 38.04
C SER A 10 -17.13 -17.78 37.95
N ILE A 11 -16.49 -18.83 38.48
CA ILE A 11 -15.03 -19.01 38.38
C ILE A 11 -14.61 -19.47 36.96
N LEU A 12 -15.45 -20.26 36.28
CA LEU A 12 -15.19 -20.71 34.91
C LEU A 12 -15.31 -19.58 33.85
N ILE A 13 -16.10 -18.54 34.10
CA ILE A 13 -16.22 -17.38 33.20
C ILE A 13 -14.99 -16.44 33.30
N LEU A 14 -14.32 -16.37 34.46
CA LEU A 14 -13.11 -15.57 34.64
C LEU A 14 -11.83 -16.22 34.09
N ALA A 15 -11.88 -17.49 33.68
CA ALA A 15 -10.73 -18.25 33.19
C ALA A 15 -10.76 -18.49 31.67
N ALA A 16 -11.66 -17.85 30.93
CA ALA A 16 -11.52 -17.78 29.48
C ALA A 16 -10.26 -16.94 29.20
N PRO A 17 -9.20 -17.49 28.58
CA PRO A 17 -8.07 -16.67 28.19
C PRO A 17 -8.63 -15.58 27.27
N LEU A 18 -8.44 -14.30 27.63
CA LEU A 18 -8.54 -13.24 26.63
C LEU A 18 -7.57 -13.65 25.54
N ALA A 19 -8.09 -14.03 24.37
CA ALA A 19 -7.27 -14.25 23.20
C ALA A 19 -6.40 -13.01 23.05
N ALA A 20 -5.07 -13.18 23.12
CA ALA A 20 -4.15 -12.08 22.95
C ALA A 20 -4.41 -11.48 21.57
N GLN A 21 -4.69 -10.17 21.55
CA GLN A 21 -4.99 -9.46 20.33
C GLN A 21 -3.78 -9.52 19.39
N ALA A 22 -3.96 -10.11 18.21
CA ALA A 22 -2.94 -10.18 17.18
C ALA A 22 -2.79 -8.85 16.45
N LYS A 23 -1.55 -8.37 16.31
CA LYS A 23 -1.22 -7.28 15.38
C LYS A 23 -1.37 -7.78 13.95
N VAL A 24 -2.20 -7.10 13.15
CA VAL A 24 -2.40 -7.44 11.74
C VAL A 24 -1.82 -6.36 10.83
N ALA A 25 -0.90 -6.74 9.93
CA ALA A 25 -0.35 -5.88 8.89
C ALA A 25 -0.84 -6.28 7.49
N VAL A 26 -1.06 -5.30 6.62
CA VAL A 26 -1.48 -5.51 5.22
C VAL A 26 -0.52 -4.79 4.29
N LEU A 27 0.21 -5.55 3.47
CA LEU A 27 1.27 -5.05 2.60
C LEU A 27 0.74 -4.82 1.17
N VAL A 28 0.83 -3.58 0.69
CA VAL A 28 0.26 -3.10 -0.58
C VAL A 28 1.38 -2.67 -1.53
N HIS A 29 1.52 -3.36 -2.67
CA HIS A 29 2.58 -3.08 -3.66
C HIS A 29 2.29 -1.84 -4.52
N GLY A 30 3.30 -1.38 -5.26
CA GLY A 30 3.24 -0.23 -6.16
C GLY A 30 2.87 -0.53 -7.62
N TYR A 31 3.03 0.50 -8.45
CA TYR A 31 2.88 0.46 -9.91
C TYR A 31 3.89 -0.52 -10.54
N LEU A 32 3.50 -1.20 -11.64
CA LEU A 32 4.29 -2.24 -12.33
C LEU A 32 4.78 -3.40 -11.44
N SER A 33 4.17 -3.58 -10.27
CA SER A 33 4.50 -4.63 -9.32
C SER A 33 3.28 -5.51 -9.05
N ASP A 34 3.53 -6.55 -8.27
CA ASP A 34 2.57 -7.51 -7.73
C ASP A 34 2.93 -7.82 -6.26
N ALA A 35 2.08 -8.59 -5.57
CA ALA A 35 2.26 -8.93 -4.15
C ALA A 35 3.56 -9.68 -3.82
N SER A 36 4.16 -10.40 -4.78
CA SER A 36 5.39 -11.16 -4.55
C SER A 36 6.64 -10.26 -4.45
N THR A 37 6.53 -8.97 -4.75
CA THR A 37 7.63 -8.00 -4.53
C THR A 37 8.12 -7.99 -3.09
N TRP A 38 7.23 -8.18 -2.12
CA TRP A 38 7.57 -8.25 -0.69
C TRP A 38 8.41 -9.48 -0.34
N GLU A 39 8.23 -10.58 -1.07
CA GLU A 39 9.05 -11.78 -0.92
C GLU A 39 10.39 -11.61 -1.65
N ARG A 40 10.37 -11.18 -2.92
CA ARG A 40 11.57 -11.02 -3.76
C ARG A 40 12.56 -9.99 -3.19
N SER A 41 12.05 -8.92 -2.57
CA SER A 41 12.86 -7.89 -1.91
C SER A 41 13.46 -8.35 -0.57
N GLY A 42 13.01 -9.49 -0.01
CA GLY A 42 13.42 -9.97 1.30
C GLY A 42 12.69 -9.30 2.48
N VAL A 43 11.72 -8.42 2.25
CA VAL A 43 10.92 -7.81 3.33
C VAL A 43 10.19 -8.88 4.15
N ASN A 44 9.49 -9.80 3.49
CA ASN A 44 8.80 -10.89 4.17
C ASN A 44 9.75 -11.75 5.01
N ALA A 45 10.97 -12.01 4.52
CA ALA A 45 11.96 -12.79 5.24
C ALA A 45 12.37 -12.10 6.56
N MET A 46 12.55 -10.78 6.56
CA MET A 46 12.89 -10.02 7.76
C MET A 46 11.71 -9.92 8.74
N LEU A 47 10.48 -9.74 8.24
CA LEU A 47 9.29 -9.81 9.08
C LEU A 47 9.17 -11.18 9.78
N ARG A 48 9.40 -12.28 9.03
CA ARG A 48 9.41 -13.64 9.59
C ARG A 48 10.51 -13.84 10.63
N GLN A 49 11.70 -13.30 10.41
CA GLN A 49 12.78 -13.32 11.41
C GLN A 49 12.40 -12.56 12.70
N ALA A 50 11.58 -11.52 12.59
CA ALA A 50 11.04 -10.76 13.72
C ALA A 50 9.77 -11.37 14.36
N GLY A 51 9.41 -12.59 13.96
CA GLY A 51 8.28 -13.35 14.52
C GLY A 51 6.93 -13.09 13.86
N TRP A 52 6.85 -12.28 12.79
CA TRP A 52 5.62 -12.13 12.03
C TRP A 52 5.35 -13.35 11.15
N GLN A 53 4.10 -13.80 11.07
CA GLN A 53 3.71 -14.91 10.19
C GLN A 53 2.81 -14.43 9.07
N GLN A 54 3.06 -14.91 7.85
CA GLN A 54 2.20 -14.60 6.72
C GLN A 54 0.91 -15.41 6.84
N ALA A 55 -0.21 -14.73 7.06
CA ALA A 55 -1.50 -15.38 7.27
C ALA A 55 -2.26 -15.63 5.95
N GLY A 56 -1.87 -14.97 4.88
CA GLY A 56 -2.44 -15.23 3.55
C GLY A 56 -2.08 -14.18 2.50
N TYR A 57 -2.61 -14.45 1.31
CA TYR A 57 -2.57 -13.59 0.15
C TYR A 57 -4.00 -13.27 -0.27
N LEU A 58 -4.28 -12.01 -0.61
CA LEU A 58 -5.54 -11.61 -1.20
C LEU A 58 -5.31 -10.99 -2.57
N GLY A 59 -6.19 -11.25 -3.52
CA GLY A 59 -6.19 -10.63 -4.82
C GLY A 59 -7.56 -10.69 -5.45
N MET A 60 -7.69 -10.27 -6.71
CA MET A 60 -8.94 -10.41 -7.45
C MET A 60 -8.76 -11.30 -8.66
N SER A 61 -9.84 -11.99 -8.99
CA SER A 61 -10.03 -12.73 -10.23
C SER A 61 -11.33 -12.27 -10.91
N PRO A 62 -11.59 -12.69 -12.15
CA PRO A 62 -12.91 -12.49 -12.76
C PRO A 62 -14.08 -13.06 -11.93
N ALA A 63 -13.83 -14.06 -11.07
CA ALA A 63 -14.82 -14.64 -10.16
C ALA A 63 -14.98 -13.87 -8.83
N GLY A 64 -14.25 -12.75 -8.66
CA GLY A 64 -14.25 -11.93 -7.45
C GLY A 64 -12.99 -12.11 -6.61
N LEU A 65 -13.10 -11.73 -5.32
CA LEU A 65 -12.01 -11.75 -4.36
C LEU A 65 -11.47 -13.16 -4.14
N VAL A 66 -10.20 -13.34 -4.45
CA VAL A 66 -9.43 -14.54 -4.14
C VAL A 66 -8.76 -14.33 -2.79
N ASP A 67 -9.04 -15.24 -1.86
CA ASP A 67 -8.47 -15.26 -0.53
C ASP A 67 -7.76 -16.60 -0.34
N GLN A 68 -6.43 -16.57 -0.35
CA GLN A 68 -5.59 -17.74 -0.21
C GLN A 68 -4.94 -17.72 1.18
N PRO A 69 -5.55 -18.40 2.18
CA PRO A 69 -4.96 -18.49 3.51
C PRO A 69 -3.68 -19.32 3.47
N LEU A 70 -2.70 -18.92 4.28
CA LEU A 70 -1.48 -19.69 4.49
C LEU A 70 -1.49 -20.29 5.90
N PRO A 71 -1.05 -21.54 6.06
CA PRO A 71 -0.87 -22.13 7.38
C PRO A 71 0.06 -21.26 8.23
N HIS A 72 -0.43 -20.84 9.38
CA HIS A 72 0.34 -20.14 10.41
C HIS A 72 -0.01 -20.77 11.75
N LYS A 73 0.92 -20.69 12.70
CA LYS A 73 0.64 -21.04 14.10
C LYS A 73 -0.16 -19.90 14.73
N ASP A 74 -0.86 -20.18 15.82
CA ASP A 74 -1.44 -19.14 16.66
C ASP A 74 -0.34 -18.14 17.03
N SER A 75 -0.40 -16.95 16.42
CA SER A 75 0.62 -15.92 16.50
C SER A 75 -0.05 -14.58 16.67
N ASP A 76 0.52 -13.77 17.55
CA ASP A 76 0.13 -12.40 17.84
C ASP A 76 0.61 -11.38 16.79
N LYS A 77 1.28 -11.84 15.73
CA LYS A 77 1.85 -10.98 14.66
C LYS A 77 1.60 -11.59 13.30
N LEU A 78 0.59 -11.10 12.60
CA LEU A 78 0.16 -11.63 11.31
C LEU A 78 0.29 -10.58 10.22
N PHE A 79 0.72 -11.00 9.04
CA PHE A 79 0.68 -10.12 7.87
C PHE A 79 0.03 -10.76 6.66
N TYR A 80 -0.59 -9.92 5.85
CA TYR A 80 -1.19 -10.26 4.57
C TYR A 80 -0.50 -9.48 3.46
N THR A 81 -0.38 -10.10 2.29
CA THR A 81 -0.04 -9.38 1.06
C THR A 81 -1.28 -9.26 0.19
N VAL A 82 -1.47 -8.11 -0.45
CA VAL A 82 -2.57 -7.89 -1.39
C VAL A 82 -2.03 -7.69 -2.80
N ASN A 83 -2.71 -8.28 -3.78
CA ASN A 83 -2.41 -8.10 -5.20
C ASN A 83 -3.49 -7.24 -5.84
N LEU A 84 -3.09 -6.03 -6.19
CA LEU A 84 -3.93 -5.02 -6.82
C LEU A 84 -3.61 -4.94 -8.32
N PRO A 85 -4.54 -4.46 -9.15
CA PRO A 85 -4.33 -4.32 -10.58
C PRO A 85 -3.46 -3.08 -10.80
N SER A 86 -2.13 -3.23 -10.70
CA SER A 86 -1.18 -2.11 -10.59
C SER A 86 -1.25 -1.11 -11.74
N LEU A 87 -1.74 -1.51 -12.92
CA LEU A 87 -1.93 -0.64 -14.09
C LEU A 87 -3.26 0.11 -14.09
N ALA A 88 -4.25 -0.33 -13.30
CA ALA A 88 -5.57 0.28 -13.27
C ALA A 88 -5.56 1.60 -12.48
N PRO A 89 -6.49 2.54 -12.74
CA PRO A 89 -6.61 3.77 -11.96
C PRO A 89 -6.66 3.54 -10.44
N ALA A 90 -6.08 4.47 -9.67
CA ALA A 90 -5.99 4.37 -8.22
C ALA A 90 -7.35 4.13 -7.52
N PRO A 91 -8.48 4.75 -7.94
CA PRO A 91 -9.79 4.45 -7.34
C PRO A 91 -10.25 2.99 -7.49
N VAL A 92 -9.89 2.33 -8.61
CA VAL A 92 -10.19 0.90 -8.81
C VAL A 92 -9.37 0.07 -7.83
N GLN A 93 -8.07 0.36 -7.72
CA GLN A 93 -7.19 -0.32 -6.78
C GLN A 93 -7.64 -0.11 -5.32
N ALA A 94 -8.08 1.11 -4.96
CA ALA A 94 -8.59 1.44 -3.63
C ALA A 94 -9.85 0.63 -3.28
N SER A 95 -10.78 0.47 -4.23
CA SER A 95 -11.98 -0.36 -4.05
C SER A 95 -11.62 -1.84 -3.83
N TRP A 96 -10.62 -2.35 -4.55
CA TRP A 96 -10.16 -3.75 -4.38
C TRP A 96 -9.40 -3.95 -3.07
N LEU A 97 -8.66 -2.93 -2.62
CA LEU A 97 -8.03 -2.91 -1.32
C LEU A 97 -9.07 -2.91 -0.20
N GLN A 98 -10.14 -2.11 -0.32
CA GLN A 98 -11.25 -2.10 0.64
C GLN A 98 -11.89 -3.49 0.78
N ALA A 99 -12.24 -4.13 -0.33
CA ALA A 99 -12.82 -5.48 -0.30
C ALA A 99 -11.86 -6.51 0.36
N SER A 100 -10.55 -6.34 0.13
CA SER A 100 -9.51 -7.15 0.78
C SER A 100 -9.48 -6.92 2.29
N LEU A 101 -9.52 -5.65 2.73
CA LEU A 101 -9.57 -5.28 4.14
C LEU A 101 -10.85 -5.73 4.83
N ASP A 102 -12.00 -5.71 4.16
CA ASP A 102 -13.25 -6.24 4.70
C ASP A 102 -13.16 -7.75 4.94
N ARG A 103 -12.44 -8.48 4.08
CA ARG A 103 -12.19 -9.91 4.28
C ARG A 103 -11.26 -10.15 5.46
N ILE A 104 -10.15 -9.42 5.55
CA ILE A 104 -9.17 -9.53 6.65
C ILE A 104 -9.84 -9.14 7.98
N SER A 105 -10.61 -8.06 8.01
CA SER A 105 -11.32 -7.57 9.20
C SER A 105 -12.34 -8.58 9.75
N ARG A 106 -12.93 -9.42 8.88
CA ARG A 106 -13.83 -10.51 9.29
C ARG A 106 -13.09 -11.72 9.85
N LYS A 107 -11.88 -12.01 9.35
CA LYS A 107 -11.01 -13.06 9.89
C LYS A 107 -10.44 -12.70 11.27
N HIS A 108 -10.26 -11.40 11.51
CA HIS A 108 -9.66 -10.87 12.74
C HIS A 108 -10.65 -9.96 13.49
N PRO A 109 -11.74 -10.53 14.06
CA PRO A 109 -12.67 -9.76 14.87
C PRO A 109 -11.95 -9.22 16.12
N GLY A 110 -12.00 -7.90 16.34
CA GLY A 110 -11.33 -7.25 17.48
C GLY A 110 -9.91 -6.73 17.22
N GLU A 111 -9.25 -7.13 16.13
CA GLU A 111 -7.86 -6.73 15.87
C GLU A 111 -7.74 -5.41 15.10
N GLU A 112 -6.75 -4.61 15.48
CA GLU A 112 -6.37 -3.40 14.76
C GLU A 112 -5.50 -3.75 13.54
N ILE A 113 -5.68 -2.98 12.47
CA ILE A 113 -4.96 -3.20 11.21
C ILE A 113 -3.97 -2.06 10.96
N THR A 114 -2.74 -2.42 10.60
CA THR A 114 -1.76 -1.51 9.98
C THR A 114 -1.69 -1.77 8.48
N ILE A 115 -1.79 -0.74 7.67
CA ILE A 115 -1.51 -0.83 6.23
C ILE A 115 -0.07 -0.34 5.98
N VAL A 116 0.67 -1.10 5.16
CA VAL A 116 1.99 -0.71 4.66
C VAL A 116 1.91 -0.62 3.14
N GLY A 117 1.99 0.59 2.58
CA GLY A 117 1.94 0.81 1.14
C GLY A 117 3.29 1.26 0.57
N HIS A 118 3.78 0.55 -0.45
CA HIS A 118 4.97 0.95 -1.20
C HIS A 118 4.60 1.72 -2.46
N SER A 119 5.33 2.81 -2.74
CA SER A 119 5.18 3.60 -3.96
C SER A 119 3.71 4.01 -4.19
N ALA A 120 3.16 3.79 -5.38
CA ALA A 120 1.75 4.01 -5.70
C ALA A 120 0.78 3.33 -4.72
N GLY A 121 1.14 2.17 -4.16
CA GLY A 121 0.34 1.44 -3.18
C GLY A 121 0.09 2.24 -1.90
N GLY A 122 1.02 3.12 -1.50
CA GLY A 122 0.82 4.05 -0.38
C GLY A 122 -0.22 5.13 -0.67
N VAL A 123 -0.25 5.64 -1.91
CA VAL A 123 -1.28 6.60 -2.36
C VAL A 123 -2.64 5.91 -2.45
N VAL A 124 -2.69 4.69 -3.00
CA VAL A 124 -3.90 3.87 -3.08
C VAL A 124 -4.47 3.57 -1.70
N ALA A 125 -3.62 3.19 -0.74
CA ALA A 125 -4.04 2.96 0.65
C ALA A 125 -4.63 4.21 1.30
N ARG A 126 -3.97 5.37 1.11
CA ARG A 126 -4.48 6.65 1.61
C ARG A 126 -5.81 7.04 0.96
N LEU A 127 -5.94 6.84 -0.35
CA LEU A 127 -7.18 7.08 -1.09
C LEU A 127 -8.31 6.22 -0.55
N MET A 128 -8.06 4.92 -0.35
CA MET A 128 -9.04 3.98 0.21
C MET A 128 -9.54 4.45 1.58
N LEU A 129 -8.64 4.89 2.46
CA LEU A 129 -9.01 5.41 3.79
C LEU A 129 -9.89 6.66 3.72
N VAL A 130 -9.66 7.54 2.74
CA VAL A 130 -10.48 8.74 2.54
C VAL A 130 -11.84 8.39 1.93
N GLN A 131 -11.91 7.40 1.02
CA GLN A 131 -13.14 7.01 0.33
C GLN A 131 -14.06 6.14 1.19
N HIS A 132 -13.49 5.25 2.00
CA HIS A 132 -14.22 4.21 2.72
C HIS A 132 -14.15 4.33 4.25
N GLY A 133 -13.35 5.28 4.76
CA GLY A 133 -13.09 5.44 6.18
C GLY A 133 -12.03 4.48 6.71
N ALA A 134 -11.62 4.68 7.96
CA ALA A 134 -10.57 3.86 8.57
C ALA A 134 -11.04 2.47 9.01
N GLY A 135 -12.30 2.31 9.42
CA GLY A 135 -12.77 1.05 10.01
C GLY A 135 -11.85 0.57 11.15
N LYS A 136 -11.22 -0.59 10.98
CA LYS A 136 -10.24 -1.16 11.93
C LYS A 136 -8.80 -0.71 11.69
N VAL A 137 -8.53 0.04 10.63
CA VAL A 137 -7.20 0.56 10.34
C VAL A 137 -6.85 1.62 11.38
N LYS A 138 -5.70 1.46 12.04
CA LYS A 138 -5.20 2.41 13.05
C LYS A 138 -3.86 3.02 12.68
N ARG A 139 -3.23 2.51 11.62
CA ARG A 139 -1.95 3.01 11.14
C ARG A 139 -1.82 2.85 9.62
N LEU A 140 -1.31 3.89 8.97
CA LEU A 140 -0.83 3.86 7.59
C LEU A 140 0.67 4.16 7.56
N ILE A 141 1.46 3.20 7.11
CA ILE A 141 2.89 3.34 6.83
C ILE A 141 3.05 3.41 5.31
N THR A 142 3.79 4.40 4.82
CA THR A 142 4.09 4.52 3.39
C THR A 142 5.59 4.50 3.14
N ILE A 143 6.04 3.74 2.14
CA ILE A 143 7.44 3.64 1.73
C ILE A 143 7.55 4.23 0.33
N ALA A 144 8.29 5.31 0.17
CA ALA A 144 8.54 5.93 -1.13
C ALA A 144 7.28 6.34 -1.94
N ALA A 145 6.17 6.64 -1.27
CA ALA A 145 4.89 6.91 -1.93
C ALA A 145 4.77 8.35 -2.47
N PRO A 146 4.40 8.60 -3.74
CA PRO A 146 4.33 9.94 -4.33
C PRO A 146 3.05 10.70 -3.93
N HIS A 147 2.94 11.11 -2.68
CA HIS A 147 1.78 11.84 -2.12
C HIS A 147 1.55 13.23 -2.74
N LEU A 148 2.60 13.84 -3.31
CA LEU A 148 2.55 15.07 -4.10
C LEU A 148 2.90 14.82 -5.58
N GLY A 149 2.78 13.57 -6.03
CA GLY A 149 3.01 13.18 -7.41
C GLY A 149 4.48 13.09 -7.80
N THR A 150 4.72 12.77 -9.07
CA THR A 150 6.06 12.68 -9.66
C THR A 150 6.07 13.18 -11.10
N ASP A 151 7.10 13.94 -11.47
CA ASP A 151 7.28 14.43 -12.84
C ASP A 151 7.44 13.28 -13.86
N LYS A 152 7.83 12.09 -13.39
CA LYS A 152 7.89 10.90 -14.25
C LYS A 152 6.52 10.47 -14.75
N ALA A 153 5.47 10.66 -13.96
CA ALA A 153 4.11 10.35 -14.39
C ALA A 153 3.68 11.24 -15.57
N ILE A 154 4.08 12.53 -15.56
CA ILE A 154 3.86 13.44 -16.68
C ILE A 154 4.60 12.95 -17.92
N ARG A 155 5.91 12.68 -17.82
CA ARG A 155 6.71 12.18 -18.95
C ARG A 155 6.18 10.88 -19.54
N ALA A 156 5.71 9.97 -18.68
CA ALA A 156 5.14 8.70 -19.11
C ALA A 156 3.80 8.89 -19.84
N LEU A 157 2.97 9.85 -19.44
CA LEU A 157 1.75 10.22 -20.16
C LEU A 157 2.08 10.89 -21.50
N ASP A 158 3.03 11.81 -21.51
CA ASP A 158 3.48 12.50 -22.72
C ASP A 158 4.01 11.49 -23.74
N ALA A 159 4.70 10.44 -23.30
CA ALA A 159 5.24 9.40 -24.19
C ALA A 159 4.16 8.63 -24.96
N VAL A 160 2.94 8.53 -24.43
CA VAL A 160 1.81 7.80 -25.05
C VAL A 160 0.66 8.72 -25.47
N ASP A 161 0.90 10.04 -25.47
CA ASP A 161 -0.04 11.01 -26.00
C ASP A 161 0.21 11.26 -27.48
N ASP A 162 -0.43 10.45 -28.32
CA ASP A 162 -0.30 10.53 -29.78
C ASP A 162 -1.40 11.40 -30.42
N GLY A 163 -1.95 12.35 -29.66
CA GLY A 163 -2.87 13.36 -30.17
C GLY A 163 -2.19 14.35 -31.12
N GLY A 164 -2.97 14.89 -32.07
CA GLY A 164 -2.54 15.99 -32.95
C GLY A 164 -1.89 15.57 -34.26
N MET A 165 -1.43 16.58 -35.02
CA MET A 165 -1.00 16.45 -36.42
C MET A 165 0.19 15.49 -36.64
N PHE A 166 0.98 15.19 -35.60
CA PHE A 166 2.20 14.38 -35.67
C PHE A 166 2.17 13.11 -34.82
N GLY A 167 0.98 12.70 -34.33
CA GLY A 167 0.82 11.56 -33.42
C GLY A 167 1.47 10.26 -33.91
N MET A 168 1.22 9.87 -35.16
CA MET A 168 1.77 8.61 -35.72
C MET A 168 3.30 8.58 -35.80
N ILE A 169 3.93 9.74 -36.02
CA ILE A 169 5.41 9.83 -36.08
C ILE A 169 5.98 9.70 -34.66
N LYS A 170 5.34 10.35 -33.69
CA LYS A 170 5.71 10.27 -32.28
C LYS A 170 5.55 8.85 -31.74
N GLU A 171 4.42 8.21 -32.01
CA GLU A 171 4.17 6.80 -31.64
C GLU A 171 5.28 5.89 -32.16
N TRP A 172 5.60 5.98 -33.46
CA TRP A 172 6.66 5.18 -34.06
C TRP A 172 8.03 5.43 -33.40
N MET A 173 8.41 6.70 -33.18
CA MET A 173 9.68 7.05 -32.53
C MET A 173 9.75 6.52 -31.08
N VAL A 174 8.68 6.66 -30.31
CA VAL A 174 8.65 6.20 -28.92
C VAL A 174 8.71 4.67 -28.87
N ARG A 175 7.93 3.97 -29.71
CA ARG A 175 7.98 2.50 -29.82
C ARG A 175 9.37 1.99 -30.19
N GLU A 176 10.08 2.67 -31.08
CA GLU A 176 11.47 2.33 -31.43
C GLU A 176 12.43 2.51 -30.23
N GLU A 177 12.23 3.55 -29.42
CA GLU A 177 13.10 3.86 -28.27
C GLU A 177 12.86 2.93 -27.07
N ILE A 178 11.60 2.70 -26.68
CA ILE A 178 11.24 1.97 -25.44
C ILE A 178 10.73 0.55 -25.67
N GLY A 179 10.47 0.20 -26.94
CA GLY A 179 9.90 -1.08 -27.36
C GLY A 179 8.37 -1.16 -27.17
N ASP A 180 7.73 -1.95 -28.05
CA ASP A 180 6.26 -2.12 -28.07
C ASP A 180 5.66 -2.55 -26.74
N ARG A 181 6.34 -3.44 -26.02
CA ARG A 181 5.83 -3.96 -24.74
C ARG A 181 5.72 -2.84 -23.69
N MET A 182 6.75 -2.00 -23.59
CA MET A 182 6.74 -0.90 -22.63
C MET A 182 5.73 0.17 -23.06
N TYR A 183 5.69 0.51 -24.35
CA TYR A 183 4.69 1.44 -24.89
C TYR A 183 3.26 0.98 -24.54
N ASN A 184 2.89 -0.26 -24.88
CA ASN A 184 1.55 -0.79 -24.61
C ASN A 184 1.25 -0.83 -23.10
N THR A 185 2.27 -1.07 -22.28
CA THR A 185 2.15 -1.03 -20.82
C THR A 185 1.82 0.38 -20.33
N LEU A 186 2.51 1.41 -20.84
CA LEU A 186 2.25 2.80 -20.51
C LEU A 186 0.86 3.24 -20.97
N GLU A 187 0.44 2.81 -22.17
CA GLU A 187 -0.88 3.10 -22.74
C GLU A 187 -2.02 2.59 -21.83
N VAL A 188 -1.95 1.33 -21.41
CA VAL A 188 -2.92 0.75 -20.45
C VAL A 188 -2.82 1.40 -19.07
N SER A 189 -1.64 1.91 -18.70
CA SER A 189 -1.37 2.55 -17.41
C SER A 189 -1.76 4.02 -17.34
N ARG A 190 -2.26 4.63 -18.43
CA ARG A 190 -2.58 6.08 -18.47
C ARG A 190 -3.42 6.53 -17.29
N GLY A 191 -4.37 5.70 -16.84
CA GLY A 191 -5.22 6.00 -15.69
C GLY A 191 -4.45 6.15 -14.37
N ILE A 192 -3.60 5.18 -14.02
CA ILE A 192 -2.79 5.27 -12.79
C ILE A 192 -1.72 6.37 -12.90
N LEU A 193 -1.10 6.52 -14.07
CA LEU A 193 -0.12 7.59 -14.30
C LEU A 193 -0.75 8.96 -14.11
N PHE A 194 -1.93 9.20 -14.68
CA PHE A 194 -2.70 10.43 -14.46
C PHE A 194 -3.10 10.64 -12.99
N ASN A 195 -3.35 9.58 -12.24
CA ASN A 195 -3.65 9.66 -10.81
C ASN A 195 -2.43 9.99 -9.94
N LEU A 196 -1.21 9.90 -10.47
CA LEU A 196 0.05 10.14 -9.76
C LEU A 196 0.80 11.39 -10.25
N VAL A 197 0.21 12.18 -11.15
CA VAL A 197 0.78 13.48 -11.54
C VAL A 197 0.71 14.48 -10.37
N PRO A 198 1.60 15.49 -10.32
CA PRO A 198 1.59 16.52 -9.30
C PRO A 198 0.20 17.18 -9.08
N PRO A 199 -0.14 17.58 -7.84
CA PRO A 199 -1.40 18.22 -7.51
C PRO A 199 -1.66 19.50 -8.31
N ALA A 200 -2.76 19.51 -9.07
CA ALA A 200 -3.34 20.69 -9.71
C ALA A 200 -4.86 20.55 -9.73
N PRO A 201 -5.66 21.63 -9.83
CA PRO A 201 -7.11 21.52 -9.93
C PRO A 201 -7.52 20.50 -11.00
N GLY A 202 -8.37 19.54 -10.62
CA GLY A 202 -8.80 18.43 -11.49
C GLY A 202 -7.97 17.15 -11.40
N THR A 203 -6.81 17.15 -10.73
CA THR A 203 -6.03 15.92 -10.48
C THR A 203 -6.48 15.21 -9.21
N LEU A 204 -6.31 13.89 -9.18
CA LEU A 204 -6.67 13.07 -8.02
C LEU A 204 -5.91 13.52 -6.76
N LEU A 205 -4.60 13.74 -6.87
CA LEU A 205 -3.79 14.12 -5.72
C LEU A 205 -4.16 15.50 -5.18
N TYR A 206 -4.57 16.44 -6.03
CA TYR A 206 -5.10 17.72 -5.57
C TYR A 206 -6.35 17.53 -4.71
N TRP A 207 -7.33 16.76 -5.20
CA TRP A 207 -8.53 16.45 -4.43
C TRP A 207 -8.21 15.71 -3.14
N LEU A 208 -7.38 14.65 -3.21
CA LEU A 208 -7.04 13.81 -2.07
C LEU A 208 -6.32 14.59 -0.96
N ASN A 209 -5.39 15.47 -1.33
CA ASN A 209 -4.54 16.20 -0.38
C ASN A 209 -5.29 17.25 0.47
N ILE A 210 -6.52 17.61 0.08
CA ILE A 210 -7.38 18.54 0.82
C ILE A 210 -8.55 17.86 1.54
N GLN A 211 -8.75 16.56 1.36
CA GLN A 211 -9.83 15.86 2.06
C GLN A 211 -9.51 15.67 3.55
N PRO A 212 -10.54 15.65 4.42
CA PRO A 212 -10.39 15.13 5.77
C PRO A 212 -9.83 13.69 5.72
N HIS A 213 -8.73 13.46 6.41
CA HIS A 213 -8.14 12.14 6.58
C HIS A 213 -8.57 11.56 7.94
N PRO A 214 -8.77 10.24 8.05
CA PRO A 214 -9.11 9.61 9.33
C PRO A 214 -8.08 9.90 10.44
N ASP A 215 -8.53 9.93 11.68
CA ASP A 215 -7.65 10.10 12.84
C ASP A 215 -6.97 8.77 13.21
N ILE A 216 -5.87 8.49 12.53
CA ILE A 216 -5.04 7.29 12.68
C ILE A 216 -3.55 7.68 12.70
N GLU A 217 -2.68 6.76 13.05
CA GLU A 217 -1.23 6.99 12.98
C GLU A 217 -0.72 6.99 11.53
N TYR A 218 0.01 8.03 11.15
CA TYR A 218 0.63 8.13 9.82
C TYR A 218 2.15 8.07 9.92
N ILE A 219 2.79 7.25 9.08
CA ILE A 219 4.24 7.13 9.01
C ILE A 219 4.71 7.21 7.55
N SER A 220 5.66 8.10 7.28
CA SER A 220 6.35 8.23 6.00
C SER A 220 7.80 7.71 6.11
N ILE A 221 8.09 6.62 5.41
CA ILE A 221 9.46 6.14 5.17
C ILE A 221 9.93 6.76 3.85
N ILE A 222 10.80 7.75 3.98
CA ILE A 222 11.31 8.57 2.88
C ILE A 222 12.63 8.01 2.38
N ARG A 223 12.74 7.86 1.05
CA ARG A 223 13.96 7.55 0.32
C ARG A 223 14.72 8.81 0.02
N SER A 224 15.97 8.85 0.49
CA SER A 224 16.94 9.94 0.22
C SER A 224 18.10 9.50 -0.67
N GLY A 225 18.18 8.22 -1.05
CA GLY A 225 19.25 7.67 -1.88
C GLY A 225 18.95 7.79 -3.37
N GLY A 226 19.64 8.71 -4.05
CA GLY A 226 19.64 8.81 -5.51
C GLY A 226 20.56 7.75 -6.12
N TYR A 227 20.00 6.66 -6.62
CA TYR A 227 20.64 5.87 -7.67
C TYR A 227 19.70 5.82 -8.86
N VAL A 228 20.07 6.55 -9.90
CA VAL A 228 19.44 6.51 -11.22
C VAL A 228 19.85 5.18 -11.84
N ILE A 229 19.09 4.13 -11.58
CA ILE A 229 19.04 2.99 -12.48
C ILE A 229 17.97 3.33 -13.52
N ALA A 230 18.33 3.23 -14.80
CA ALA A 230 17.42 3.46 -15.91
C ALA A 230 16.11 2.67 -15.68
N GLY A 231 14.97 3.37 -15.61
CA GLY A 231 13.65 2.78 -15.37
C GLY A 231 13.08 2.95 -13.95
N ASP A 232 13.86 3.35 -12.94
CA ASP A 232 13.34 3.44 -11.56
C ASP A 232 12.46 4.70 -11.34
N LEU A 233 11.29 4.57 -10.71
CA LEU A 233 10.36 5.67 -10.40
C LEU A 233 10.93 6.55 -9.28
N VAL A 234 11.84 7.47 -9.62
CA VAL A 234 12.34 8.46 -8.66
C VAL A 234 11.19 9.36 -8.21
N VAL A 235 10.70 9.10 -7.01
CA VAL A 235 9.79 9.99 -6.29
C VAL A 235 10.64 10.94 -5.47
N PRO A 236 10.54 12.27 -5.63
CA PRO A 236 11.37 13.18 -4.88
C PRO A 236 11.04 13.12 -3.38
N PRO A 237 12.01 13.28 -2.46
CA PRO A 237 11.79 13.12 -1.02
C PRO A 237 10.62 13.96 -0.47
N PHE A 238 10.45 15.20 -0.93
CA PHE A 238 9.35 16.06 -0.50
C PHE A 238 7.97 15.47 -0.86
N SER A 239 7.87 14.74 -1.97
CA SER A 239 6.62 14.12 -2.40
C SER A 239 6.26 12.90 -1.56
N GLN A 240 7.23 12.31 -0.85
CA GLN A 240 7.04 11.13 0.01
C GLN A 240 6.57 11.47 1.43
N ASP A 241 6.83 12.69 1.88
CA ASP A 241 6.51 13.15 3.22
C ASP A 241 5.03 13.56 3.30
N MET A 242 4.23 12.80 4.05
CA MET A 242 2.83 13.15 4.29
C MET A 242 2.68 14.46 5.09
N ASN A 243 3.72 14.99 5.74
CA ASN A 243 3.65 16.32 6.35
C ASN A 243 3.62 17.47 5.32
N GLN A 244 4.01 17.20 4.07
CA GLN A 244 3.88 18.16 2.97
C GLN A 244 2.46 18.19 2.39
N VAL A 245 1.61 17.22 2.76
CA VAL A 245 0.19 17.19 2.41
C VAL A 245 -0.58 18.09 3.38
N PRO A 246 -1.33 19.10 2.90
CA PRO A 246 -2.01 20.06 3.77
C PRO A 246 -2.87 19.42 4.88
N ALA A 247 -3.67 18.40 4.55
CA ALA A 247 -4.56 17.74 5.51
C ALA A 247 -3.84 16.86 6.57
N LEU A 248 -2.57 16.50 6.33
CA LEU A 248 -1.76 15.62 7.18
C LEU A 248 -0.54 16.32 7.79
N ARG A 249 -0.39 17.64 7.58
CA ARG A 249 0.74 18.42 8.11
C ARG A 249 0.85 18.28 9.63
N GLY A 250 2.01 17.83 10.09
CA GLY A 250 2.31 17.61 11.50
C GLY A 250 1.74 16.32 12.09
N LYS A 251 1.05 15.49 11.29
CA LYS A 251 0.43 14.23 11.73
C LYS A 251 1.26 12.99 11.36
N SER A 252 2.27 13.12 10.51
CA SER A 252 3.08 11.99 10.06
C SER A 252 4.42 11.93 10.76
N LYS A 253 4.75 10.77 11.35
CA LYS A 253 6.11 10.44 11.78
C LYS A 253 6.97 10.14 10.55
N VAL A 254 8.21 10.60 10.53
CA VAL A 254 9.10 10.47 9.38
C VAL A 254 10.32 9.63 9.72
N TYR A 255 10.60 8.64 8.86
CA TYR A 255 11.85 7.89 8.87
C TYR A 255 12.57 8.12 7.55
N ILE A 256 13.79 8.61 7.59
CA ILE A 256 14.60 8.81 6.37
C ILE A 256 15.53 7.62 6.20
N THR A 257 15.52 7.03 5.01
CA THR A 257 16.38 5.91 4.63
C THR A 257 17.22 6.29 3.42
N VAL A 258 18.50 5.90 3.42
CA VAL A 258 19.43 6.13 2.30
C VAL A 258 19.40 4.91 1.39
N GLN A 259 18.33 4.79 0.62
CA GLN A 259 18.06 3.66 -0.28
C GLN A 259 17.39 4.15 -1.56
N GLY A 260 17.45 3.34 -2.63
CA GLY A 260 16.70 3.57 -3.88
C GLY A 260 15.19 3.38 -3.70
N HIS A 261 14.42 3.50 -4.78
CA HIS A 261 12.96 3.38 -4.71
C HIS A 261 12.51 1.94 -4.36
N GLU A 262 13.23 0.95 -4.89
CA GLU A 262 12.95 -0.46 -4.69
C GLU A 262 12.93 -0.86 -3.20
N LEU A 263 12.16 -1.91 -2.92
CA LEU A 263 12.12 -2.53 -1.61
C LEU A 263 13.38 -3.36 -1.38
N THR A 264 13.84 -3.39 -0.14
CA THR A 264 15.02 -4.16 0.28
C THR A 264 14.77 -4.86 1.62
N PRO A 265 15.67 -5.76 2.07
CA PRO A 265 15.56 -6.34 3.40
C PRO A 265 15.64 -5.29 4.53
N ASN A 266 16.29 -4.13 4.33
CA ASN A 266 16.29 -3.08 5.35
C ASN A 266 14.89 -2.55 5.65
N ASP A 267 14.00 -2.55 4.66
CA ASP A 267 12.62 -2.12 4.88
C ASP A 267 11.88 -3.09 5.78
N GLY A 268 12.09 -4.39 5.57
CA GLY A 268 11.51 -5.41 6.45
C GLY A 268 12.04 -5.32 7.88
N ARG A 269 13.33 -4.97 8.07
CA ARG A 269 13.88 -4.70 9.41
C ARG A 269 13.22 -3.49 10.06
N LEU A 270 13.14 -2.37 9.35
CA LEU A 270 12.50 -1.16 9.86
C LEU A 270 11.02 -1.41 10.18
N LEU A 271 10.29 -2.08 9.28
CA LEU A 271 8.88 -2.44 9.50
C LEU A 271 8.72 -3.32 10.75
N ALA A 272 9.59 -4.29 10.97
CA ALA A 272 9.56 -5.14 12.16
C ALA A 272 9.71 -4.35 13.48
N GLU A 273 10.39 -3.22 13.46
CA GLU A 273 10.57 -2.34 14.63
C GLU A 273 9.36 -1.43 14.89
N ILE A 274 8.67 -0.98 13.83
CA ILE A 274 7.63 0.05 13.93
C ILE A 274 6.19 -0.49 13.84
N LEU A 275 6.00 -1.80 13.62
CA LEU A 275 4.70 -2.48 13.65
C LEU A 275 4.31 -2.95 15.07
#